data_AF-A0A7L4CHU3-F1
#
_entry.id   AF-A0A7L4CHU3-F1
#
_cell.length_a   1.000
_cell.length_b   1.000
_cell.length_c   1.000
_cell.angle_alpha   90.00
_cell.angle_beta   90.00
_cell.angle_gamma   90.00
#
_symmetry.space_group_name_H-M   'P 1'
#
loop_
_entity.id
_entity.type
_entity.pdbx_description
1 polymer ?
#
loop_
_entity_poly.entity_id
_entity_poly.type
_entity_poly.pdbx_seq_one_letter_code
_entity_poly.pdbx_strand_id
1 'polypeptide(L)'
;TQVSQDHETMAQVLFSRNLRLNVALTFWRRRSISELVAYLVRIQDLGVVVDCLPMLTNSLQEEKPYISVGCCVDLLPLVKSLLKSKYEEYVIVGLNWLQAVIKRWWSELSAHTEKVEDGNVHILKKQLSGLWEQENHLTLVPGYTGNIAKDVNAYLLQLH
;
A
#
# COMPACT_ATOMS: atom_id res chain seq x y z
N THR A 1 -2.52 12.17 -38.44
CA THR A 1 -1.70 13.00 -37.53
C THR A 1 -1.11 12.08 -36.48
N GLN A 2 0.14 12.25 -36.06
CA GLN A 2 0.74 11.37 -35.03
C GLN A 2 -0.07 11.36 -33.72
N VAL A 3 -0.82 12.44 -33.44
CA VAL A 3 -1.73 12.56 -32.27
C VAL A 3 -2.93 11.60 -32.30
N SER A 4 -3.36 11.12 -33.47
CA SER A 4 -4.46 10.13 -33.56
C SER A 4 -3.98 8.69 -33.39
N GLN A 5 -2.66 8.46 -33.46
CA GLN A 5 -2.09 7.16 -33.13
C GLN A 5 -2.26 6.94 -31.62
N ASP A 6 -2.73 5.76 -31.24
CA ASP A 6 -2.99 5.33 -29.86
C ASP A 6 -4.12 6.07 -29.10
N HIS A 7 -4.85 6.98 -29.74
CA HIS A 7 -6.02 7.63 -29.12
C HIS A 7 -7.06 6.62 -28.66
N GLU A 8 -7.36 5.61 -29.49
CA GLU A 8 -8.33 4.56 -29.14
C GLU A 8 -7.86 3.73 -27.94
N THR A 9 -6.57 3.33 -27.93
CA THR A 9 -5.96 2.64 -26.79
C THR A 9 -6.06 3.47 -25.52
N MET A 10 -5.74 4.76 -25.60
CA MET A 10 -5.81 5.65 -24.45
C MET A 10 -7.25 5.81 -23.94
N ALA A 11 -8.22 5.98 -24.83
CA ALA A 11 -9.63 6.07 -24.48
C ALA A 11 -10.12 4.79 -23.77
N GLN A 12 -9.75 3.61 -24.29
CA GLN A 12 -10.12 2.33 -23.68
C GLN A 12 -9.48 2.15 -22.29
N VAL A 13 -8.19 2.47 -22.13
CA VAL A 13 -7.48 2.37 -20.85
C VAL A 13 -8.10 3.30 -19.81
N LEU A 14 -8.34 4.57 -20.16
CA LEU A 14 -8.93 5.55 -19.25
C LEU A 14 -10.37 5.19 -18.90
N PHE A 15 -11.17 4.74 -19.86
CA PHE A 15 -12.55 4.32 -19.62
C PHE A 15 -12.61 3.11 -18.67
N SER A 16 -11.81 2.08 -18.93
CA SER A 16 -11.73 0.89 -18.08
C SER A 16 -11.26 1.21 -16.65
N ARG A 17 -10.26 2.10 -16.52
CA ARG A 17 -9.77 2.56 -15.21
C ARG A 17 -10.85 3.36 -14.47
N ASN A 18 -11.54 4.27 -15.15
CA ASN A 18 -12.63 5.06 -14.58
C ASN A 18 -13.79 4.16 -14.08
N LEU A 19 -14.19 3.14 -14.85
CA LEU A 19 -15.23 2.21 -14.40
C LEU A 19 -14.82 1.52 -13.09
N ARG A 20 -13.57 1.06 -12.99
CA ARG A 20 -13.05 0.38 -11.80
C ARG A 20 -12.90 1.31 -10.60
N LEU A 21 -12.53 2.57 -10.83
CA LEU A 21 -12.48 3.61 -9.79
C LEU A 21 -13.87 3.98 -9.27
N ASN A 22 -14.88 4.02 -10.14
CA ASN A 22 -16.26 4.27 -9.70
C ASN A 22 -16.74 3.18 -8.75
N VAL A 23 -16.40 1.91 -9.02
CA VAL A 23 -16.69 0.80 -8.08
C VAL A 23 -15.94 0.99 -6.76
N ALA A 24 -14.63 1.27 -6.80
CA ALA A 24 -13.85 1.56 -5.59
C ALA A 24 -14.44 2.70 -4.75
N LEU A 25 -14.89 3.78 -5.41
CA LEU A 25 -15.51 4.94 -4.78
C LEU A 25 -16.81 4.59 -4.03
N THR A 26 -17.57 3.59 -4.50
CA THR A 26 -18.78 3.15 -3.78
C THR A 26 -18.45 2.57 -2.41
N PHE A 27 -17.42 1.72 -2.30
CA PHE A 27 -16.96 1.17 -1.03
C PHE A 27 -16.37 2.26 -0.13
N TRP A 28 -15.59 3.18 -0.71
CA TRP A 28 -15.03 4.32 0.01
C TRP A 28 -16.11 5.19 0.67
N ARG A 29 -17.14 5.59 -0.09
CA ARG A 29 -18.23 6.44 0.42
C ARG A 29 -19.03 5.77 1.55
N ARG A 30 -19.13 4.44 1.53
CA ARG A 30 -19.76 3.63 2.59
C ARG A 30 -18.84 3.39 3.79
N ARG A 31 -17.59 3.87 3.74
CA ARG A 31 -16.52 3.56 4.71
C ARG A 31 -16.28 2.06 4.90
N SER A 32 -16.56 1.28 3.85
CA SER A 32 -16.39 -0.17 3.84
C SER A 32 -14.99 -0.51 3.33
N ILE A 33 -13.98 -0.30 4.18
CA ILE A 33 -12.58 -0.48 3.75
C ILE A 33 -12.26 -1.93 3.46
N SER A 34 -12.80 -2.88 4.23
CA SER A 34 -12.57 -4.31 3.96
C SER A 34 -13.10 -4.72 2.59
N GLU A 35 -14.27 -4.23 2.17
CA GLU A 35 -14.80 -4.49 0.82
C GLU A 35 -13.98 -3.78 -0.27
N LEU A 36 -13.52 -2.55 -0.01
CA LEU A 36 -12.61 -1.85 -0.92
C LEU A 36 -11.31 -2.63 -1.13
N VAL A 37 -10.70 -3.11 -0.05
CA VAL A 37 -9.47 -3.91 -0.10
C VAL A 37 -9.72 -5.23 -0.84
N ALA A 38 -10.78 -5.96 -0.50
CA ALA A 38 -11.15 -7.19 -1.20
C ALA A 38 -11.36 -6.96 -2.71
N TYR A 39 -11.98 -5.83 -3.06
CA TYR A 39 -12.13 -5.43 -4.46
C TYR A 39 -10.80 -5.17 -5.16
N LEU A 40 -9.90 -4.37 -4.54
CA LEU A 40 -8.57 -4.07 -5.09
C LEU A 40 -7.73 -5.34 -5.27
N VAL A 41 -7.73 -6.22 -4.27
CA VAL A 41 -7.03 -7.52 -4.31
C VAL A 41 -7.59 -8.41 -5.42
N ARG A 42 -8.90 -8.38 -5.66
CA ARG A 42 -9.55 -9.18 -6.70
C ARG A 42 -9.21 -8.68 -8.11
N ILE A 43 -9.19 -7.37 -8.34
CA ILE A 43 -8.95 -6.82 -9.69
C ILE A 43 -7.47 -6.79 -10.09
N GLN A 44 -6.57 -6.74 -9.11
CA GLN A 44 -5.10 -6.69 -9.29
C GLN A 44 -4.61 -5.64 -10.31
N ASP A 45 -5.39 -4.59 -10.55
CA ASP A 45 -4.97 -3.48 -11.40
C ASP A 45 -4.15 -2.50 -10.57
N LEU A 46 -2.83 -2.53 -10.75
CA LEU A 46 -1.91 -1.66 -10.01
C LEU A 46 -2.15 -0.17 -10.28
N GLY A 47 -2.66 0.21 -11.44
CA GLY A 47 -3.04 1.59 -11.72
C GLY A 47 -4.19 2.04 -10.81
N VAL A 48 -5.23 1.22 -10.66
CA VAL A 48 -6.33 1.50 -9.72
C VAL A 48 -5.83 1.51 -8.27
N VAL A 49 -4.91 0.60 -7.92
CA VAL A 49 -4.30 0.58 -6.57
C VAL A 49 -3.53 1.89 -6.33
N VAL A 50 -2.72 2.35 -7.27
CA VAL A 50 -1.97 3.61 -7.15
C VAL A 50 -2.87 4.83 -6.99
N ASP A 51 -4.05 4.84 -7.61
CA ASP A 51 -5.02 5.93 -7.42
C ASP A 51 -5.69 5.89 -6.03
N CYS A 52 -5.92 4.69 -5.50
CA CYS A 52 -6.69 4.48 -4.28
C CYS A 52 -5.83 4.48 -3.01
N LEU A 53 -4.60 3.97 -3.09
CA LEU A 53 -3.72 3.78 -1.94
C LEU A 53 -3.39 5.10 -1.22
N PRO A 54 -3.14 6.24 -1.89
CA PRO A 54 -2.93 7.52 -1.21
C PRO A 54 -4.08 7.93 -0.28
N MET A 55 -5.34 7.64 -0.65
CA MET A 55 -6.48 7.92 0.20
C MET A 55 -6.49 7.06 1.47
N LEU A 56 -6.08 5.80 1.34
CA LEU A 56 -5.91 4.88 2.46
C LEU A 56 -4.74 5.32 3.34
N THR A 57 -3.60 5.69 2.75
CA THR A 57 -2.44 6.26 3.45
C THR A 57 -2.83 7.47 4.29
N ASN A 58 -3.57 8.42 3.73
CA ASN A 58 -4.04 9.60 4.45
C ASN A 58 -4.95 9.21 5.62
N SER A 59 -5.86 8.25 5.42
CA SER A 59 -6.73 7.77 6.51
C SER A 59 -5.97 7.04 7.62
N LEU A 60 -4.85 6.37 7.31
CA LEU A 60 -3.95 5.79 8.32
C LEU A 60 -3.26 6.88 9.14
N GLN A 61 -2.72 7.89 8.47
CA GLN A 61 -2.03 9.02 9.09
C GLN A 61 -2.97 9.87 9.95
N GLU A 62 -4.22 10.03 9.51
CA GLU A 62 -5.29 10.70 10.28
C GLU A 62 -5.93 9.80 11.35
N GLU A 63 -5.39 8.61 11.57
CA GLU A 63 -5.81 7.70 12.61
C GLU A 63 -7.31 7.32 12.57
N LYS A 64 -7.88 7.25 11.37
CA LYS A 64 -9.30 6.95 11.20
C LYS A 64 -9.63 5.55 11.73
N PRO A 65 -10.71 5.37 12.52
CA PRO A 65 -10.98 4.11 13.22
C PRO A 65 -11.49 2.98 12.30
N TYR A 66 -11.82 3.28 11.04
CA TYR A 66 -12.41 2.32 10.10
C TYR A 66 -11.38 1.52 9.28
N ILE A 67 -10.06 1.72 9.51
CA ILE A 67 -9.01 0.88 8.91
C ILE A 67 -8.47 -0.06 9.98
N SER A 68 -8.63 -1.36 9.77
CA SER A 68 -8.11 -2.40 10.65
C SER A 68 -6.72 -2.87 10.21
N VAL A 69 -6.01 -3.53 11.14
CA VAL A 69 -4.75 -4.23 10.84
C VAL A 69 -4.97 -5.31 9.76
N GLY A 70 -6.09 -6.04 9.81
CA GLY A 70 -6.45 -7.04 8.81
C GLY A 70 -6.53 -6.47 7.39
N CYS A 71 -7.09 -5.27 7.21
CA CYS A 71 -7.07 -4.60 5.90
C CYS A 71 -5.65 -4.34 5.38
N CYS A 72 -4.68 -4.11 6.27
CA CYS A 72 -3.30 -3.89 5.88
C CYS A 72 -2.56 -5.19 5.54
N VAL A 73 -2.85 -6.27 6.27
CA VAL A 73 -2.40 -7.62 5.91
C VAL A 73 -2.88 -7.97 4.50
N ASP A 74 -4.14 -7.72 4.18
CA ASP A 74 -4.73 -8.05 2.88
C ASP A 74 -4.19 -7.18 1.74
N LEU A 75 -3.80 -5.92 2.02
CA LEU A 75 -3.22 -5.00 1.02
C LEU A 75 -1.74 -5.26 0.72
N LEU A 76 -1.01 -5.84 1.67
CA LEU A 76 0.45 -5.96 1.58
C LEU A 76 0.95 -6.66 0.30
N PRO A 77 0.30 -7.72 -0.24
CA PRO A 77 0.69 -8.33 -1.52
C PRO A 77 0.64 -7.37 -2.72
N LEU A 78 -0.33 -6.44 -2.75
CA LEU A 78 -0.42 -5.43 -3.79
C LEU A 78 0.70 -4.40 -3.63
N VAL A 79 0.96 -3.97 -2.39
CA VAL A 79 2.06 -3.05 -2.06
C VAL A 79 3.41 -3.64 -2.44
N LYS A 80 3.62 -4.94 -2.17
CA LYS A 80 4.81 -5.67 -2.66
C LYS A 80 4.96 -5.58 -4.17
N SER A 81 3.86 -5.66 -4.91
CA SER A 81 3.88 -5.53 -6.37
C SER A 81 4.21 -4.10 -6.83
N LEU A 82 3.80 -3.08 -6.06
CA LEU A 82 4.16 -1.68 -6.32
C LEU A 82 5.66 -1.42 -6.11
N LEU A 83 6.27 -1.99 -5.06
CA LEU A 83 7.69 -1.79 -4.77
C LEU A 83 8.61 -2.40 -5.83
N LYS A 84 8.14 -3.44 -6.51
CA LYS A 84 8.83 -4.08 -7.65
C LYS A 84 8.59 -3.39 -8.98
N SER A 85 7.78 -2.33 -9.00
CA SER A 85 7.43 -1.63 -10.23
C SER A 85 8.64 -0.93 -10.84
N LYS A 86 8.70 -0.91 -12.17
CA LYS A 86 9.65 -0.08 -12.92
C LYS A 86 9.33 1.43 -12.84
N TYR A 87 8.14 1.79 -12.36
CA TYR A 87 7.69 3.17 -12.25
C TYR A 87 7.96 3.70 -10.84
N GLU A 88 8.80 4.73 -10.73
CA GLU A 88 9.17 5.33 -9.44
C GLU A 88 7.95 5.81 -8.64
N GLU A 89 6.97 6.43 -9.31
CA GLU A 89 5.73 6.90 -8.65
C GLU A 89 4.98 5.75 -7.94
N TYR A 90 5.02 4.53 -8.49
CA TYR A 90 4.37 3.37 -7.89
C TYR A 90 5.13 2.94 -6.63
N VAL A 91 6.46 2.92 -6.70
CA VAL A 91 7.33 2.61 -5.56
C VAL A 91 7.11 3.62 -4.43
N ILE A 92 7.06 4.92 -4.75
CA ILE A 92 6.80 6.00 -3.78
C ILE A 92 5.45 5.79 -3.08
N VAL A 93 4.39 5.49 -3.84
CA VAL A 93 3.05 5.25 -3.28
C VAL A 93 3.06 4.05 -2.33
N GLY A 94 3.75 2.96 -2.70
CA GLY A 94 3.94 1.79 -1.83
C GLY A 94 4.74 2.10 -0.55
N LEU A 95 5.85 2.82 -0.67
CA LEU A 95 6.72 3.19 0.46
C LEU A 95 6.00 4.12 1.45
N ASN A 96 5.28 5.12 0.95
CA ASN A 96 4.49 6.04 1.79
C ASN A 96 3.41 5.29 2.58
N TRP A 97 2.74 4.34 1.92
CA TRP A 97 1.75 3.50 2.60
C TRP A 97 2.41 2.60 3.66
N LEU A 98 3.53 1.94 3.35
CA LEU A 98 4.27 1.13 4.33
C LEU A 98 4.68 1.96 5.55
N GLN A 99 5.21 3.16 5.33
CA GLN A 99 5.60 4.05 6.42
C GLN A 99 4.38 4.42 7.29
N ALA A 100 3.24 4.73 6.68
CA ALA A 100 2.01 5.06 7.40
C ALA A 100 1.50 3.87 8.24
N VAL A 101 1.54 2.65 7.70
CA VAL A 101 1.17 1.42 8.41
C VAL A 101 2.08 1.20 9.61
N ILE A 102 3.39 1.22 9.42
CA ILE A 102 4.36 0.97 10.49
C ILE A 102 4.20 2.00 11.62
N LYS A 103 4.04 3.28 11.27
CA LYS A 103 3.81 4.35 12.26
C LYS A 103 2.48 4.16 13.00
N ARG A 104 1.40 3.80 12.29
CA ARG A 104 0.06 3.65 12.86
C ARG A 104 0.00 2.56 13.93
N TRP A 105 0.69 1.44 13.71
CA TRP A 105 0.66 0.28 14.62
C TRP A 105 1.99 0.07 15.34
N TRP A 106 2.81 1.13 15.47
CA TRP A 106 4.14 0.99 16.04
C TRP A 106 4.11 0.43 17.46
N SER A 107 3.17 0.89 18.30
CA SER A 107 2.99 0.41 19.67
C SER A 107 2.76 -1.11 19.73
N GLU A 108 1.95 -1.63 18.83
CA GLU A 108 1.58 -3.04 18.76
C GLU A 108 2.68 -3.88 18.10
N LEU A 109 3.34 -3.36 17.06
CA LEU A 109 4.40 -4.05 16.34
C LEU A 109 5.69 -4.18 17.17
N SER A 110 6.01 -3.15 17.96
CA SER A 110 7.21 -3.10 18.81
C SER A 110 7.04 -3.74 20.19
N ALA A 111 5.80 -4.11 20.56
CA ALA A 111 5.56 -4.79 21.83
C ALA A 111 6.26 -6.16 21.86
N HIS A 112 7.08 -6.40 22.89
CA HIS A 112 7.75 -7.68 23.13
C HIS A 112 6.94 -8.61 24.06
N THR A 113 5.64 -8.33 24.26
CA THR A 113 4.88 -8.88 25.39
C THR A 113 4.17 -10.20 25.08
N GLU A 114 4.18 -11.12 26.05
CA GLU A 114 3.43 -12.39 26.17
C GLU A 114 1.89 -12.26 26.17
N LYS A 115 1.34 -11.09 25.83
CA LYS A 115 -0.11 -10.93 25.65
C LYS A 115 -0.55 -11.67 24.40
N VAL A 116 -1.82 -12.07 24.37
CA VAL A 116 -2.47 -12.60 23.17
C VAL A 116 -2.31 -11.56 22.06
N GLU A 117 -1.28 -11.71 21.22
CA GLU A 117 -1.08 -10.91 20.03
C GLU A 117 -2.33 -11.08 19.18
N ASP A 118 -2.95 -9.98 18.76
CA ASP A 118 -3.92 -10.02 17.67
C ASP A 118 -3.23 -10.74 16.51
N GLY A 119 -3.83 -11.85 16.05
CA GLY A 119 -3.24 -12.67 14.99
C GLY A 119 -2.90 -11.83 13.75
N ASN A 120 -3.65 -10.75 13.47
CA ASN A 120 -3.36 -9.85 12.37
C ASN A 120 -2.10 -9.01 12.59
N VAL A 121 -1.81 -8.58 13.83
CA VAL A 121 -0.57 -7.85 14.15
C VAL A 121 0.63 -8.75 13.97
N HIS A 122 0.55 -10.00 14.45
CA HIS A 122 1.60 -11.00 14.24
C HIS A 122 1.85 -11.27 12.76
N ILE A 123 0.77 -11.50 11.99
CA ILE A 123 0.85 -11.72 10.54
C ILE A 123 1.45 -10.49 9.85
N LEU A 124 0.99 -9.28 10.20
CA LEU A 124 1.48 -8.04 9.62
C LEU A 124 2.98 -7.88 9.89
N LYS A 125 3.44 -8.07 11.13
CA LYS A 125 4.85 -8.00 11.51
C LYS A 125 5.69 -8.97 10.66
N LYS A 126 5.29 -10.24 10.59
CA LYS A 126 5.98 -11.25 9.79
C LYS A 126 6.03 -10.89 8.30
N GLN A 127 4.92 -10.42 7.75
CA GLN A 127 4.86 -10.06 6.34
C GLN A 127 5.67 -8.81 6.02
N LEU A 128 5.70 -7.80 6.92
CA LEU A 128 6.53 -6.60 6.79
C LEU A 128 8.02 -6.95 6.75
N SER A 129 8.50 -7.76 7.70
CA SER A 129 9.89 -8.22 7.70
C SER A 129 10.24 -9.01 6.44
N GLY A 130 9.43 -10.01 6.07
CA GLY A 130 9.70 -10.84 4.89
C GLY A 130 9.56 -10.09 3.55
N LEU A 131 8.74 -9.04 3.49
CA LEU A 131 8.70 -8.13 2.35
C LEU A 131 9.99 -7.30 2.29
N TRP A 132 10.43 -6.74 3.41
CA TRP A 132 11.57 -5.83 3.42
C TRP A 132 12.91 -6.50 3.19
N GLU A 133 13.08 -7.76 3.60
CA GLU A 133 14.25 -8.58 3.23
C GLU A 133 14.47 -8.63 1.71
N GLN A 134 13.41 -8.54 0.91
CA GLN A 134 13.48 -8.56 -0.55
C GLN A 134 13.70 -7.17 -1.15
N GLU A 135 13.16 -6.13 -0.51
CA GLU A 135 13.10 -4.78 -1.07
C GLU A 135 14.08 -3.78 -0.40
N ASN A 136 14.93 -4.23 0.52
CA ASN A 136 15.89 -3.37 1.23
C ASN A 136 16.89 -2.63 0.31
N HIS A 137 17.11 -3.13 -0.92
CA HIS A 137 17.93 -2.48 -1.94
C HIS A 137 17.42 -1.07 -2.30
N LEU A 138 16.13 -0.78 -2.08
CA LEU A 138 15.55 0.56 -2.28
C LEU A 138 16.21 1.62 -1.39
N THR A 139 16.85 1.24 -0.28
CA THR A 139 17.61 2.16 0.58
C THR A 139 18.86 2.73 -0.10
N LEU A 140 19.34 2.11 -1.18
CA LEU A 140 20.50 2.55 -1.96
C LEU A 140 20.12 3.56 -3.06
N VAL A 141 18.83 3.69 -3.37
CA VAL A 141 18.34 4.63 -4.38
C VAL A 141 18.58 6.07 -3.90
N PRO A 142 19.03 7.00 -4.75
CA PRO A 142 19.16 8.40 -4.36
C PRO A 142 17.81 9.12 -4.27
N GLY A 143 17.79 10.30 -3.66
CA GLY A 143 16.62 11.17 -3.66
C GLY A 143 15.51 10.73 -2.69
N TYR A 144 14.29 11.17 -2.99
CA TYR A 144 13.14 11.02 -2.09
C TYR A 144 12.79 9.54 -1.84
N THR A 145 12.75 8.72 -2.88
CA THR A 145 12.44 7.29 -2.81
C THR A 145 13.37 6.56 -1.81
N GLY A 146 14.68 6.78 -1.93
CA GLY A 146 15.64 6.18 -1.00
C GLY A 146 15.57 6.72 0.42
N ASN A 147 15.25 8.01 0.59
CA ASN A 147 15.08 8.59 1.92
C ASN A 147 13.91 7.94 2.66
N ILE A 148 12.75 7.78 2.03
CA ILE A 148 11.61 7.07 2.65
C ILE A 148 11.97 5.60 2.91
N ALA A 149 12.65 4.95 1.96
CA ALA A 149 13.07 3.56 2.14
C ALA A 149 13.99 3.40 3.36
N LYS A 150 14.92 4.33 3.60
CA LYS A 150 15.76 4.34 4.80
C LYS A 150 14.95 4.53 6.08
N ASP A 151 13.94 5.40 6.06
CA ASP A 151 13.04 5.57 7.21
C ASP A 151 12.29 4.27 7.53
N VAL A 152 11.70 3.64 6.50
CA VAL A 152 11.01 2.34 6.65
C VAL A 152 11.98 1.28 7.19
N ASN A 153 13.19 1.20 6.64
CA ASN A 153 14.23 0.28 7.09
C ASN A 153 14.58 0.49 8.58
N ALA A 154 14.71 1.74 9.02
CA ALA A 154 15.04 2.06 10.40
C ALA A 154 14.00 1.56 11.41
N TYR A 155 12.71 1.60 11.06
CA TYR A 155 11.67 1.01 11.89
C TYR A 155 11.70 -0.52 11.87
N LEU A 156 11.85 -1.13 10.69
CA LEU A 156 11.80 -2.59 10.56
C LEU A 156 13.01 -3.28 11.20
N LEU A 157 14.18 -2.63 11.25
CA LEU A 157 15.34 -3.11 12.00
C LEU A 157 15.09 -3.15 13.52
N GLN A 158 14.21 -2.30 14.05
CA GLN A 158 13.83 -2.28 15.47
C GLN A 158 12.75 -3.32 15.82
N LEU A 159 12.17 -4.02 14.83
CA LEU A 159 11.18 -5.08 15.06
C LEU A 159 11.82 -6.43 15.40
N HIS A 160 13.14 -6.56 15.24
CA HIS A 160 13.97 -7.73 15.56
C HIS A 160 14.75 -7.50 16.86
#